data_AF-A0A7L1AI60-F1
#
_entry.id   AF-A0A7L1AI60-F1
#
_cell.length_a   1.000
_cell.length_b   1.000
_cell.length_c   1.000
_cell.angle_alpha   90.00
_cell.angle_beta   90.00
_cell.angle_gamma   90.00
#
_symmetry.space_group_name_H-M   'P 1'
#
loop_
_entity.id
_entity.type
_entity.pdbx_description
1 polymer ?
#
loop_
_entity_poly.entity_id
_entity_poly.type
_entity_poly.pdbx_seq_one_letter_code
_entity_poly.pdbx_strand_id
1 'polypeptide(L)'
;MLLTVFCLRRDRSEITFNLQVDADFELQNFRALCELESGIPAAESQIVYAERPLTDNNRSLASYGLKDGDVVILRQKETVEPRPSMRFPGLPRIDFSSIAVPGTSAQQHQPPAQRARPSPPDAPSFPQGLDNPALLREMLLANPHELSLLKERNPPLAEALLSGDLEKFTRVLLEQQQDRARREQERIRLYSADPFDLEAQAKIEEDIRQQNIEENMTIAMEEAPESFGQVVMLYINCKVNGHPVKAFVDSGAQMTIMSQACAERCNIMRLVDRRWAGIAKGVGTQKIIGRVHLAQVQIEGDFLACSFSILEEQPMDMLLGLDMLKRHQCSIDLKKNVLVIGTTGSQTSFLPEGELPECARLAYGAGRDDVRPEDIADQELAEAIQKSVEEA
;
A
#
# COMPACT_ATOMS: atom_id res chain seq x y z
N MET A 1 -6.44 30.98 -32.85
CA MET A 1 -6.88 30.23 -31.66
C MET A 1 -5.75 30.20 -30.64
N LEU A 2 -6.06 30.53 -29.40
CA LEU A 2 -5.15 30.39 -28.26
C LEU A 2 -5.29 28.97 -27.70
N LEU A 3 -4.21 28.20 -27.70
CA LEU A 3 -4.18 26.84 -27.16
C LEU A 3 -3.25 26.79 -25.95
N THR A 4 -3.69 26.15 -24.88
CA THR A 4 -2.86 25.89 -23.71
C THR A 4 -2.26 24.49 -23.83
N VAL A 5 -0.94 24.39 -23.82
CA VAL A 5 -0.22 23.13 -23.89
C VAL A 5 0.24 22.75 -22.49
N PHE A 6 -0.32 21.65 -21.97
CA PHE A 6 0.13 21.03 -20.74
C PHE A 6 1.13 19.92 -21.08
N CYS A 7 2.39 20.11 -20.71
CA CYS A 7 3.47 19.20 -21.06
C CYS A 7 3.92 18.37 -19.86
N LEU A 8 3.97 17.06 -20.06
CA LEU A 8 4.42 16.04 -19.12
C LEU A 8 5.75 15.45 -19.60
N ARG A 9 6.83 15.79 -18.90
CA ARG A 9 8.17 15.26 -19.15
C ARG A 9 8.40 13.93 -18.43
N ARG A 10 9.44 13.20 -18.85
CA ARG A 10 9.79 11.87 -18.28
C ARG A 10 10.17 11.92 -16.79
N ASP A 11 10.75 13.03 -16.33
CA ASP A 11 11.13 13.26 -14.93
C ASP A 11 9.95 13.68 -14.04
N ARG A 12 8.71 13.60 -14.57
CA ARG A 12 7.47 14.08 -13.94
C ARG A 12 7.45 15.59 -13.71
N SER A 13 8.33 16.36 -14.36
CA SER A 13 8.20 17.81 -14.40
C SER A 13 7.06 18.22 -15.33
N GLU A 14 6.30 19.21 -14.88
CA GLU A 14 5.16 19.76 -15.59
C GLU A 14 5.51 21.16 -16.07
N ILE A 15 5.24 21.44 -17.35
CA ILE A 15 5.37 22.78 -17.91
C ILE A 15 4.12 23.12 -18.69
N THR A 16 3.58 24.32 -18.46
CA THR A 16 2.38 24.80 -19.16
C THR A 16 2.72 26.09 -19.88
N PHE A 17 2.37 26.15 -21.16
CA PHE A 17 2.59 27.34 -21.98
C PHE A 17 1.43 27.53 -22.96
N ASN A 18 1.28 28.74 -23.49
CA ASN A 18 0.20 29.08 -24.41
C ASN A 18 0.76 29.36 -25.81
N LEU A 19 0.13 28.81 -26.83
CA LEU A 19 0.47 29.02 -28.23
C LEU A 19 -0.71 29.67 -28.96
N GLN A 20 -0.46 30.81 -29.62
CA GLN A 20 -1.41 31.44 -30.52
C GLN A 20 -1.16 30.92 -31.94
N VAL A 21 -2.10 30.15 -32.49
CA VAL A 21 -1.99 29.53 -33.82
C VAL A 21 -3.27 29.69 -34.63
N ASP A 22 -3.19 29.65 -35.96
CA ASP A 22 -4.38 29.75 -36.82
C ASP A 22 -5.22 28.47 -36.81
N ALA A 23 -6.47 28.56 -37.28
CA ALA A 23 -7.41 27.44 -37.18
C ALA A 23 -7.07 26.28 -38.12
N ASP A 24 -6.55 26.62 -39.30
CA ASP A 24 -6.08 25.73 -40.35
C ASP A 24 -4.64 25.25 -40.14
N PHE A 25 -4.00 25.64 -39.03
CA PHE A 25 -2.61 25.27 -38.73
C PHE A 25 -2.44 23.75 -38.69
N GLU A 26 -1.42 23.24 -39.39
CA GLU A 26 -1.17 21.80 -39.50
C GLU A 26 -0.50 21.24 -38.24
N LEU A 27 -0.82 20.00 -37.91
CA LEU A 27 -0.28 19.32 -36.73
C LEU A 27 1.26 19.23 -36.76
N GLN A 28 1.88 19.05 -37.93
CA GLN A 28 3.33 19.03 -38.07
C GLN A 28 3.99 20.32 -37.59
N ASN A 29 3.43 21.47 -37.98
CA ASN A 29 3.96 22.78 -37.61
C ASN A 29 3.69 23.07 -36.13
N PHE A 30 2.55 22.63 -35.61
CA PHE A 30 2.22 22.74 -34.20
C PHE A 30 3.17 21.94 -33.30
N ARG A 31 3.61 20.74 -33.74
CA ARG A 31 4.64 19.95 -33.05
C ARG A 31 5.97 20.68 -32.96
N ALA A 32 6.39 21.36 -34.02
CA ALA A 32 7.63 22.14 -34.01
C ALA A 32 7.58 23.31 -33.00
N LEU A 33 6.42 23.98 -32.88
CA LEU A 33 6.23 25.01 -31.85
C LEU A 33 6.25 24.43 -30.43
N CYS A 34 5.62 23.27 -30.24
CA CYS A 34 5.67 22.57 -28.96
C CYS A 34 7.09 22.11 -28.60
N GLU A 35 7.89 21.66 -29.56
CA GLU A 35 9.30 21.29 -29.37
C GLU A 35 10.14 22.50 -28.93
N LEU A 36 9.92 23.67 -29.55
CA LEU A 36 10.65 24.89 -29.20
C LEU A 36 10.38 25.35 -27.76
N GLU A 37 9.12 25.34 -27.32
CA GLU A 37 8.72 25.80 -25.99
C GLU A 37 8.98 24.75 -24.89
N SER A 38 8.81 23.46 -25.20
CA SER A 38 8.97 22.38 -24.22
C SER A 38 10.37 21.77 -24.17
N GLY A 39 11.20 22.00 -25.19
CA GLY A 39 12.52 21.36 -25.34
C GLY A 39 12.47 19.85 -25.59
N ILE A 40 11.30 19.28 -25.91
CA ILE A 40 11.13 17.84 -26.21
C ILE A 40 11.17 17.64 -27.73
N PRO A 41 12.08 16.80 -28.27
CA PRO A 41 12.14 16.55 -29.71
C PRO A 41 10.81 16.02 -30.26
N ALA A 42 10.38 16.49 -31.44
CA ALA A 42 9.11 16.09 -32.04
C ALA A 42 8.98 14.56 -32.29
N ALA A 43 10.10 13.86 -32.45
CA ALA A 43 10.13 12.39 -32.58
C ALA A 43 9.78 11.68 -31.26
N GLU A 44 10.06 12.33 -30.14
CA GLU A 44 9.79 11.83 -28.79
C GLU A 44 8.50 12.42 -28.21
N SER A 45 7.73 13.22 -28.95
CA SER A 45 6.54 13.88 -28.41
C SER A 45 5.24 13.32 -28.99
N GLN A 46 4.25 13.16 -28.12
CA GLN A 46 2.87 12.81 -28.49
C GLN A 46 1.93 13.89 -27.99
N ILE A 47 1.18 14.48 -28.92
CA ILE A 47 0.14 15.45 -28.62
C ILE A 47 -1.19 14.70 -28.51
N VAL A 48 -1.93 14.93 -27.42
CA VAL A 48 -3.22 14.32 -27.11
C VAL A 48 -4.24 15.43 -26.87
N TYR A 49 -5.41 15.31 -27.50
CA TYR A 49 -6.54 16.22 -27.30
C TYR A 49 -7.82 15.39 -27.20
N ALA A 50 -8.66 15.67 -26.19
CA ALA A 50 -9.87 14.90 -25.88
C ALA A 50 -9.62 13.38 -25.83
N GLU A 51 -8.59 12.96 -25.08
CA GLU A 51 -8.14 11.56 -24.91
C GLU A 51 -7.67 10.86 -26.20
N ARG A 52 -7.56 11.58 -27.32
CA ARG A 52 -7.16 11.02 -28.61
C ARG A 52 -5.78 11.55 -29.02
N PRO A 53 -4.82 10.67 -29.34
CA PRO A 53 -3.54 11.11 -29.86
C PRO A 53 -3.71 11.66 -31.29
N LEU A 54 -3.14 12.83 -31.53
CA LEU A 54 -3.13 13.45 -32.85
C LEU A 54 -1.98 12.84 -33.67
N THR A 55 -2.29 12.04 -34.69
CA THR A 55 -1.30 11.21 -35.41
C THR A 55 -1.05 11.61 -36.85
N ASP A 56 -2.06 12.16 -37.55
CA ASP A 56 -1.93 12.61 -38.93
C ASP A 56 -1.37 14.04 -38.98
N ASN A 57 -0.13 14.15 -39.44
CA ASN A 57 0.68 15.37 -39.43
C ASN A 57 0.19 16.44 -40.41
N ASN A 58 -0.51 16.04 -41.48
CA ASN A 58 -0.95 16.95 -42.55
C ASN A 58 -2.36 17.48 -42.29
N ARG A 59 -2.96 17.09 -41.18
CA ARG A 59 -4.32 17.44 -40.81
C ARG A 59 -4.31 18.70 -39.94
N SER A 60 -5.23 19.63 -40.19
CA SER A 60 -5.30 20.89 -39.44
C SER A 60 -5.86 20.70 -38.03
N LEU A 61 -5.44 21.56 -37.09
CA LEU A 61 -5.90 21.52 -35.70
C LEU A 61 -7.42 21.67 -35.57
N ALA A 62 -8.05 22.58 -36.32
CA ALA A 62 -9.51 22.70 -36.31
C ALA A 62 -10.23 21.44 -36.79
N SER A 63 -9.65 20.69 -37.74
CA SER A 63 -10.25 19.44 -38.22
C SER A 63 -10.15 18.30 -37.20
N TYR A 64 -9.23 18.38 -36.24
CA TYR A 64 -9.20 17.54 -35.04
C TYR A 64 -10.20 17.98 -33.97
N GLY A 65 -10.87 19.11 -34.19
CA GLY A 65 -11.90 19.65 -33.30
C GLY A 65 -11.38 20.69 -32.30
N LEU A 66 -10.11 21.10 -32.38
CA LEU A 66 -9.53 22.11 -31.48
C LEU A 66 -10.16 23.48 -31.74
N LYS A 67 -10.47 24.18 -30.65
CA LYS A 67 -11.08 25.51 -30.61
C LYS A 67 -10.22 26.46 -29.77
N ASP A 68 -10.58 27.73 -29.84
CA ASP A 68 -9.96 28.77 -29.01
C ASP A 68 -10.21 28.51 -27.52
N GLY A 69 -9.13 28.53 -26.73
CA GLY A 69 -9.15 28.26 -25.29
C GLY A 69 -8.98 26.79 -24.91
N ASP A 70 -8.78 25.89 -25.88
CA ASP A 70 -8.64 24.47 -25.60
C ASP A 70 -7.26 24.10 -25.05
N VAL A 71 -7.26 23.06 -24.20
CA VAL A 71 -6.06 22.49 -23.59
C VAL A 71 -5.66 21.22 -24.32
N VAL A 72 -4.37 21.11 -24.66
CA VAL A 72 -3.77 19.92 -25.28
C VAL A 72 -2.65 19.38 -24.39
N ILE A 73 -2.50 18.06 -24.38
CA ILE A 73 -1.48 17.40 -23.56
C ILE A 73 -0.31 16.98 -24.46
N LEU A 74 0.90 17.42 -24.12
CA LEU A 74 2.15 17.01 -24.75
C LEU A 74 2.86 16.00 -23.84
N ARG A 75 3.07 14.76 -24.31
CA ARG A 75 3.74 13.71 -23.54
C ARG A 75 5.03 13.26 -24.23
N GLN A 76 6.11 13.11 -23.47
CA GLN A 76 7.34 12.50 -23.98
C GLN A 76 7.24 10.97 -24.01
N LYS A 77 7.51 10.36 -25.17
CA LYS A 77 7.58 8.91 -25.45
C LYS A 77 9.02 8.42 -25.49
N GLU A 78 9.20 7.12 -25.26
CA GLU A 78 10.49 6.42 -25.33
C GLU A 78 10.79 5.97 -26.77
N THR A 79 11.93 6.38 -27.33
CA THR A 79 12.34 5.96 -28.67
C THR A 79 13.33 4.80 -28.54
N VAL A 80 12.88 3.58 -28.82
CA VAL A 80 13.78 2.43 -29.03
C VAL A 80 14.23 2.47 -30.48
N GLU A 81 15.45 2.96 -30.76
CA GLU A 81 16.01 2.83 -32.10
C GLU A 81 16.29 1.35 -32.43
N PRO A 82 15.86 0.84 -33.59
CA PRO A 82 16.19 -0.52 -34.01
C PRO A 82 17.60 -0.57 -34.60
N ARG A 83 18.55 -1.21 -33.90
CA ARG A 83 19.86 -1.55 -34.50
C ARG A 83 19.66 -2.59 -35.63
N PRO A 84 20.39 -2.46 -36.76
CA PRO A 84 20.27 -3.41 -37.86
C PRO A 84 20.87 -4.76 -37.43
N SER A 85 20.08 -5.82 -37.52
CA SER A 85 20.56 -7.18 -37.31
C SER A 85 21.43 -7.61 -38.49
N MET A 86 22.72 -7.87 -38.22
CA MET A 86 23.56 -8.61 -39.15
C MET A 86 22.99 -10.03 -39.29
N ARG A 87 22.71 -10.43 -40.53
CA ARG A 87 22.22 -11.77 -40.88
C ARG A 87 23.40 -12.75 -40.98
N PHE A 88 23.30 -13.88 -40.30
CA PHE A 88 24.04 -15.10 -40.65
C PHE A 88 23.05 -16.17 -41.15
N PRO A 89 23.29 -16.84 -42.30
CA PRO A 89 22.41 -17.89 -42.79
C PRO A 89 22.77 -19.24 -42.14
N GLY A 90 21.80 -19.95 -41.54
CA GLY A 90 21.94 -21.40 -41.29
C GLY A 90 21.32 -22.05 -40.05
N LEU A 91 20.64 -21.34 -39.13
CA LEU A 91 20.03 -21.96 -37.93
C LEU A 91 18.53 -21.67 -37.82
N PRO A 92 17.70 -22.63 -37.34
CA PRO A 92 16.30 -22.37 -37.04
C PRO A 92 16.18 -21.41 -35.86
N ARG A 93 15.31 -20.40 -36.00
CA ARG A 93 15.01 -19.40 -34.96
C ARG A 93 14.24 -20.07 -33.82
N ILE A 94 14.79 -20.03 -32.60
CA ILE A 94 14.02 -20.26 -31.37
C ILE A 94 13.82 -18.90 -30.70
N ASP A 95 12.57 -18.56 -30.45
CA ASP A 95 12.13 -17.28 -29.85
C ASP A 95 11.74 -17.54 -28.39
N PHE A 96 12.41 -16.87 -27.45
CA PHE A 96 12.18 -16.98 -26.00
C PHE A 96 11.51 -15.72 -25.41
N SER A 97 10.98 -14.83 -26.25
CA SER A 97 10.31 -13.61 -25.79
C SER A 97 8.92 -13.82 -25.18
N SER A 98 8.36 -15.04 -25.22
CA SER A 98 7.00 -15.35 -24.74
C SER A 98 6.91 -15.96 -23.34
N ILE A 99 8.01 -16.06 -22.58
CA ILE A 99 8.00 -16.58 -21.20
C ILE A 99 7.87 -15.42 -20.22
N ALA A 100 6.66 -15.23 -19.68
CA ALA A 100 6.38 -14.26 -18.62
C ALA A 100 7.04 -14.67 -17.28
N VAL A 101 7.57 -13.67 -16.58
CA VAL A 101 8.24 -13.78 -15.27
C VAL A 101 7.29 -13.23 -14.19
N PRO A 102 7.03 -13.91 -13.06
CA PRO A 102 6.47 -13.26 -11.88
C PRO A 102 7.57 -12.45 -11.18
N GLY A 103 7.34 -11.15 -10.96
CA GLY A 103 8.17 -10.33 -10.07
C GLY A 103 9.29 -9.53 -10.72
N THR A 104 8.99 -8.72 -11.74
CA THR A 104 9.63 -7.39 -11.93
C THR A 104 8.61 -6.46 -12.59
N SER A 105 8.23 -5.39 -11.88
CA SER A 105 7.22 -4.44 -12.32
C SER A 105 7.79 -3.50 -13.38
N ALA A 106 7.48 -3.77 -14.65
CA ALA A 106 7.56 -2.79 -15.73
C ALA A 106 6.23 -2.81 -16.51
N GLN A 107 5.25 -2.02 -16.04
CA GLN A 107 3.93 -1.90 -16.67
C GLN A 107 4.01 -1.04 -17.93
N GLN A 108 4.01 -1.68 -19.10
CA GLN A 108 3.53 -1.07 -20.35
C GLN A 108 2.01 -1.27 -20.44
N HIS A 109 1.24 -0.20 -20.28
CA HIS A 109 -0.19 -0.16 -20.60
C HIS A 109 -0.41 0.41 -22.00
N GLN A 110 -0.93 -0.42 -22.91
CA GLN A 110 -1.58 -0.02 -24.17
C GLN A 110 -3.10 0.19 -23.96
N PRO A 111 -3.77 1.07 -24.73
CA PRO A 111 -5.20 1.34 -24.61
C PRO A 111 -6.10 0.31 -25.34
N PRO A 112 -7.42 0.25 -25.03
CA PRO A 112 -8.31 -0.85 -25.40
C PRO A 112 -8.94 -0.67 -26.79
N ALA A 113 -8.90 -1.71 -27.62
CA ALA A 113 -9.70 -1.81 -28.83
C ALA A 113 -10.38 -3.18 -28.94
N GLN A 114 -11.71 -3.13 -28.83
CA GLN A 114 -12.74 -3.99 -29.44
C GLN A 114 -12.53 -5.52 -29.46
N ARG A 115 -13.43 -6.18 -28.71
CA ARG A 115 -13.76 -7.61 -28.68
C ARG A 115 -13.68 -8.30 -30.05
N ALA A 116 -12.56 -8.97 -30.30
CA ALA A 116 -12.54 -10.26 -30.98
C ALA A 116 -12.14 -11.29 -29.92
N ARG A 117 -12.88 -12.41 -29.87
CA ARG A 117 -12.59 -13.51 -28.93
C ARG A 117 -11.11 -13.90 -29.05
N PRO A 118 -10.31 -13.86 -27.96
CA PRO A 118 -8.97 -14.40 -28.03
C PRO A 118 -9.12 -15.92 -28.15
N SER A 119 -8.62 -16.48 -29.24
CA SER A 119 -8.21 -17.88 -29.29
C SER A 119 -7.34 -18.15 -28.06
N PRO A 120 -7.41 -19.33 -27.43
CA PRO A 120 -6.52 -19.64 -26.32
C PRO A 120 -5.08 -19.43 -26.79
N PRO A 121 -4.20 -18.82 -25.98
CA PRO A 121 -2.80 -18.72 -26.33
C PRO A 121 -2.30 -20.14 -26.56
N ASP A 122 -1.72 -20.38 -27.74
CA ASP A 122 -1.04 -21.65 -28.01
C ASP A 122 -0.08 -21.89 -26.85
N ALA A 123 -0.24 -23.03 -26.19
CA ALA A 123 0.73 -23.52 -25.21
C ALA A 123 2.12 -23.40 -25.83
N PRO A 124 3.19 -23.09 -25.06
CA PRO A 124 4.53 -23.10 -25.59
C PRO A 124 4.82 -24.51 -26.10
N SER A 125 4.65 -24.71 -27.40
CA SER A 125 4.93 -25.96 -28.07
C SER A 125 6.44 -26.10 -28.05
N PHE A 126 6.95 -26.83 -27.07
CA PHE A 126 8.29 -27.39 -27.18
C PHE A 126 8.34 -28.14 -28.51
N PRO A 127 9.35 -27.92 -29.36
CA PRO A 127 9.50 -28.70 -30.58
C PRO A 127 9.42 -30.18 -30.21
N GLN A 128 8.62 -30.94 -30.93
CA GLN A 128 8.34 -32.39 -30.79
C GLN A 128 9.60 -33.28 -31.01
N GLY A 129 10.75 -32.90 -30.44
CA GLY A 129 12.04 -33.56 -30.61
C GLY A 129 12.85 -33.69 -29.31
N LEU A 130 12.26 -33.44 -28.13
CA LEU A 130 12.93 -33.55 -26.82
C LEU A 130 12.51 -34.80 -26.00
N ASP A 131 12.09 -35.87 -26.67
CA ASP A 131 11.73 -37.13 -25.98
C ASP A 131 12.95 -37.92 -25.48
N ASN A 132 14.17 -37.45 -25.75
CA ASN A 132 15.39 -38.13 -25.36
C ASN A 132 16.14 -37.35 -24.26
N PRO A 133 16.05 -37.77 -22.98
CA PRO A 133 16.66 -37.05 -21.85
C PRO A 133 18.18 -36.97 -21.95
N ALA A 134 18.82 -37.90 -22.66
CA ALA A 134 20.27 -37.89 -22.91
C ALA A 134 20.69 -36.72 -23.83
N LEU A 135 19.93 -36.47 -24.90
CA LEU A 135 20.20 -35.40 -25.86
C LEU A 135 19.95 -34.02 -25.23
N LEU A 136 18.88 -33.90 -24.44
CA LEU A 136 18.57 -32.66 -23.72
C LEU A 136 19.66 -32.31 -22.71
N ARG A 137 20.19 -33.31 -22.00
CA ARG A 137 21.32 -33.15 -21.09
C ARG A 137 22.58 -32.66 -21.82
N GLU A 138 22.92 -33.27 -22.96
CA GLU A 138 24.07 -32.85 -23.76
C GLU A 138 23.93 -31.41 -24.27
N MET A 139 22.74 -31.04 -24.73
CA MET A 139 22.45 -29.68 -25.19
C MET A 139 22.59 -28.64 -24.07
N LEU A 140 22.04 -28.91 -22.87
CA LEU A 140 22.13 -28.01 -21.71
C LEU A 140 23.56 -27.89 -21.17
N LEU A 141 24.37 -28.94 -21.29
CA LEU A 141 25.80 -28.92 -20.93
C LEU A 141 26.64 -28.21 -22.00
N ALA A 142 26.23 -28.29 -23.27
CA ALA A 142 26.91 -27.63 -24.38
C ALA A 142 26.69 -26.11 -24.41
N ASN A 143 25.63 -25.60 -23.75
CA ASN A 143 25.34 -24.17 -23.67
C ASN A 143 25.49 -23.61 -22.23
N PRO A 144 26.62 -22.95 -21.91
CA PRO A 144 26.88 -22.39 -20.58
C PRO A 144 25.86 -21.35 -20.12
N HIS A 145 25.23 -20.63 -21.04
CA HIS A 145 24.23 -19.62 -20.73
C HIS A 145 22.91 -20.25 -20.26
N GLU A 146 22.46 -21.31 -20.93
CA GLU A 146 21.27 -22.07 -20.54
C GLU A 146 21.44 -22.77 -19.20
N LEU A 147 22.64 -23.30 -18.94
CA LEU A 147 22.98 -23.90 -17.65
C LEU A 147 22.91 -22.88 -16.51
N SER A 148 23.35 -21.64 -16.75
CA SER A 148 23.25 -20.55 -15.76
C SER A 148 21.80 -20.21 -15.44
N LEU A 149 20.97 -20.08 -16.48
CA LEU A 149 19.55 -19.78 -16.32
C LEU A 149 18.79 -20.92 -15.62
N LEU A 150 19.18 -22.17 -15.91
CA LEU A 150 18.60 -23.34 -15.26
C LEU A 150 18.94 -23.40 -13.77
N LYS A 151 20.18 -23.05 -13.38
CA LYS A 151 20.59 -22.97 -11.97
C LYS A 151 19.80 -21.93 -11.19
N GLU A 152 19.52 -20.79 -11.82
CA GLU A 152 18.78 -19.69 -11.21
C GLU A 152 17.29 -20.02 -11.09
N ARG A 153 16.69 -20.57 -12.14
CA ARG A 153 15.24 -20.79 -12.21
C ARG A 153 14.79 -22.15 -11.68
N ASN A 154 15.69 -23.12 -11.61
CA ASN A 154 15.35 -24.50 -11.26
C ASN A 154 16.54 -25.26 -10.67
N PRO A 155 16.94 -24.91 -9.44
CA PRO A 155 18.09 -25.53 -8.76
C PRO A 155 18.04 -27.07 -8.71
N PRO A 156 16.90 -27.74 -8.41
CA PRO A 156 16.84 -29.20 -8.33
C PRO A 156 17.18 -29.91 -9.64
N LEU A 157 16.71 -29.38 -10.78
CA LEU A 157 17.00 -29.95 -12.10
C LEU A 157 18.45 -29.66 -12.52
N ALA A 158 18.98 -28.48 -12.18
CA ALA A 158 20.38 -28.12 -12.44
C ALA A 158 21.36 -28.99 -11.65
N GLU A 159 21.05 -29.30 -10.39
CA GLU A 159 21.85 -30.22 -9.56
C GLU A 159 21.84 -31.65 -10.10
N ALA A 160 20.67 -32.12 -10.54
CA ALA A 160 20.55 -33.44 -11.17
C ALA A 160 21.36 -33.51 -12.48
N LEU A 161 21.36 -32.44 -13.28
CA LEU A 161 22.15 -32.34 -14.51
C LEU A 161 23.67 -32.35 -14.24
N LEU A 162 24.12 -31.59 -13.25
CA LEU A 162 25.54 -31.45 -12.87
C LEU A 162 26.09 -32.67 -12.13
N SER A 163 25.22 -33.46 -11.48
CA SER A 163 25.61 -34.67 -10.75
C SER A 163 26.20 -35.76 -11.64
N GLY A 164 26.07 -35.63 -12.96
CA GLY A 164 26.60 -36.60 -13.91
C GLY A 164 25.74 -37.86 -14.07
N ASP A 165 24.72 -38.04 -13.23
CA ASP A 165 23.83 -39.20 -13.22
C ASP A 165 22.62 -38.99 -14.16
N LEU A 166 22.56 -39.81 -15.22
CA LEU A 166 21.52 -39.72 -16.24
C LEU A 166 20.15 -40.19 -15.72
N GLU A 167 20.12 -41.18 -14.84
CA GLU A 167 18.88 -41.71 -14.28
C GLU A 167 18.26 -40.69 -13.32
N LYS A 168 19.09 -40.06 -12.48
CA LYS A 168 18.67 -38.99 -11.57
C LYS A 168 18.14 -37.77 -12.34
N PHE A 169 18.84 -37.33 -13.39
CA PHE A 169 18.38 -36.24 -14.25
C PHE A 169 17.03 -36.56 -14.91
N THR A 170 16.89 -37.77 -15.47
CA THR A 170 15.66 -38.20 -16.14
C THR A 170 14.47 -38.24 -15.18
N ARG A 171 14.67 -38.75 -13.95
CA ARG A 171 13.62 -38.80 -12.93
C ARG A 171 13.12 -37.41 -12.54
N VAL A 172 14.02 -36.49 -12.23
CA VAL A 172 13.68 -35.11 -11.83
C VAL A 172 13.01 -34.35 -12.99
N LEU A 173 13.48 -34.56 -14.22
CA LEU A 173 12.86 -33.97 -15.41
C LEU A 173 11.43 -34.47 -15.61
N LEU A 174 11.19 -35.77 -15.46
CA LEU A 174 9.86 -36.38 -15.63
C LEU A 174 8.88 -35.90 -14.56
N GLU A 175 9.32 -35.86 -13.30
CA GLU A 175 8.53 -35.38 -12.16
C GLU A 175 8.12 -33.93 -12.35
N GLN A 176 9.05 -33.06 -12.78
CA GLN A 176 8.73 -31.66 -13.05
C GLN A 176 7.83 -31.45 -14.27
N GLN A 177 7.97 -32.26 -15.31
CA GLN A 177 7.04 -32.23 -16.45
C GLN A 177 5.64 -32.65 -16.03
N GLN A 178 5.52 -33.69 -15.18
CA GLN A 178 4.23 -34.15 -14.64
C GLN A 178 3.60 -33.11 -13.72
N ASP A 179 4.37 -32.47 -12.84
CA ASP A 179 3.86 -31.41 -11.96
C ASP A 179 3.41 -30.18 -12.75
N ARG A 180 4.16 -29.79 -13.79
CA ARG A 180 3.76 -28.71 -14.70
C ARG A 180 2.50 -29.08 -15.47
N ALA A 181 2.44 -30.29 -16.03
CA ALA A 181 1.26 -30.78 -16.72
C ALA A 181 0.05 -30.82 -15.79
N ARG A 182 0.21 -31.24 -14.53
CA ARG A 182 -0.87 -31.27 -13.53
C ARG A 182 -1.39 -29.86 -13.22
N ARG A 183 -0.50 -28.91 -12.92
CA ARG A 183 -0.89 -27.50 -12.68
C ARG A 183 -1.54 -26.86 -13.91
N GLU A 184 -1.01 -27.14 -15.09
CA GLU A 184 -1.57 -26.65 -16.34
C GLU A 184 -2.95 -27.26 -16.61
N GLN A 185 -3.14 -28.54 -16.31
CA GLN A 185 -4.40 -29.25 -16.50
C GLN A 185 -5.46 -28.85 -15.46
N GLU A 186 -5.06 -28.54 -14.21
CA GLU A 186 -5.91 -27.90 -13.20
C GLU A 186 -6.32 -26.49 -13.63
N ARG A 187 -5.38 -25.69 -14.15
CA ARG A 187 -5.65 -24.35 -14.67
C ARG A 187 -6.59 -24.39 -15.89
N ILE A 188 -6.36 -25.31 -16.82
CA ILE A 188 -7.25 -25.54 -17.96
C ILE A 188 -8.61 -26.02 -17.49
N ARG A 189 -8.72 -26.90 -16.49
CA ARG A 189 -10.01 -27.29 -15.90
C ARG A 189 -10.75 -26.10 -15.30
N LEU A 190 -10.08 -25.20 -14.61
CA LEU A 190 -10.67 -23.96 -14.09
C LEU A 190 -11.14 -23.01 -15.21
N TYR A 191 -10.37 -22.87 -16.30
CA TYR A 191 -10.75 -22.04 -17.45
C TYR A 191 -11.74 -22.70 -18.41
N SER A 192 -11.86 -24.04 -18.40
CA SER A 192 -12.77 -24.82 -19.24
C SER A 192 -14.00 -25.33 -18.48
N ALA A 193 -14.09 -25.06 -17.17
CA ALA A 193 -15.28 -25.28 -16.39
C ALA A 193 -16.43 -24.44 -16.96
N ASP A 194 -17.62 -25.03 -16.95
CA ASP A 194 -18.86 -24.43 -17.41
C ASP A 194 -19.04 -23.05 -16.74
N PRO A 195 -19.40 -21.97 -17.47
CA PRO A 195 -19.69 -20.65 -16.90
C PRO A 195 -20.70 -20.64 -15.74
N PHE A 196 -21.41 -21.74 -15.48
CA PHE A 196 -22.37 -21.93 -14.38
C PHE A 196 -21.87 -22.83 -13.24
N ASP A 197 -20.58 -23.19 -13.21
CA ASP A 197 -19.99 -23.96 -12.12
C ASP A 197 -19.78 -23.07 -10.88
N LEU A 198 -20.56 -23.36 -9.83
CA LEU A 198 -20.63 -22.53 -8.63
C LEU A 198 -19.30 -22.48 -7.87
N GLU A 199 -18.51 -23.55 -7.93
CA GLU A 199 -17.22 -23.63 -7.21
C GLU A 199 -16.14 -22.81 -7.92
N ALA A 200 -16.13 -22.82 -9.26
CA ALA A 200 -15.25 -21.98 -10.06
C ALA A 200 -15.61 -20.49 -9.91
N GLN A 201 -16.90 -20.14 -9.89
CA GLN A 201 -17.34 -18.77 -9.64
C GLN A 201 -16.95 -18.26 -8.25
N ALA A 202 -17.11 -19.08 -7.21
CA ALA A 202 -16.73 -18.71 -5.85
C ALA A 202 -15.21 -18.45 -5.72
N LYS A 203 -14.39 -19.27 -6.39
CA LYS A 203 -12.93 -19.07 -6.40
C LYS A 203 -12.51 -17.79 -7.13
N ILE A 204 -13.15 -17.52 -8.27
CA ILE A 204 -12.93 -16.27 -9.03
C ILE A 204 -13.35 -15.06 -8.20
N GLU A 205 -14.47 -15.14 -7.47
CA GLU A 205 -14.95 -14.07 -6.60
C GLU A 205 -13.96 -13.78 -5.46
N GLU A 206 -13.43 -14.83 -4.81
CA GLU A 206 -12.45 -14.65 -3.73
C GLU A 206 -11.13 -14.08 -4.26
N ASP A 207 -10.65 -14.54 -5.42
CA ASP A 207 -9.43 -14.00 -6.05
C ASP A 207 -9.61 -12.50 -6.39
N ILE A 208 -10.76 -12.10 -6.95
CA ILE A 208 -11.09 -10.70 -7.23
C ILE A 208 -11.18 -9.90 -5.91
N ARG A 209 -11.75 -10.49 -4.87
CA ARG A 209 -11.84 -9.85 -3.55
C ARG A 209 -10.46 -9.57 -2.98
N GLN A 210 -9.56 -10.55 -3.02
CA GLN A 210 -8.18 -10.37 -2.54
C GLN A 210 -7.45 -9.31 -3.36
N GLN A 211 -7.56 -9.33 -4.69
CA GLN A 211 -6.96 -8.30 -5.55
C GLN A 211 -7.47 -6.90 -5.20
N ASN A 212 -8.78 -6.72 -5.01
CA ASN A 212 -9.35 -5.44 -4.62
C ASN A 212 -8.83 -4.96 -3.24
N ILE A 213 -8.66 -5.90 -2.29
CA ILE A 213 -8.09 -5.58 -0.97
C ILE A 213 -6.63 -5.15 -1.10
N GLU A 214 -5.83 -5.86 -1.89
CA GLU A 214 -4.41 -5.59 -2.10
C GLU A 214 -4.17 -4.28 -2.88
N GLU A 215 -4.97 -4.02 -3.91
CA GLU A 215 -4.96 -2.75 -4.65
C GLU A 215 -5.33 -1.60 -3.73
N ASN A 216 -6.41 -1.72 -2.95
CA ASN A 216 -6.80 -0.70 -1.99
C ASN A 216 -5.71 -0.45 -0.92
N MET A 217 -5.05 -1.52 -0.45
CA MET A 217 -3.93 -1.39 0.49
C MET A 217 -2.75 -0.67 -0.14
N THR A 218 -2.42 -0.98 -1.39
CA THR A 218 -1.34 -0.34 -2.14
C THR A 218 -1.63 1.15 -2.33
N ILE A 219 -2.85 1.50 -2.75
CA ILE A 219 -3.31 2.89 -2.89
C ILE A 219 -3.21 3.62 -1.55
N ALA A 220 -3.67 2.99 -0.46
CA ALA A 220 -3.58 3.59 0.87
C ALA A 220 -2.12 3.83 1.28
N MET A 221 -1.20 2.93 0.97
CA MET A 221 0.23 3.09 1.28
C MET A 221 0.87 4.24 0.49
N GLU A 222 0.47 4.44 -0.77
CA GLU A 222 0.98 5.52 -1.62
C GLU A 222 0.37 6.89 -1.29
N GLU A 223 -0.95 6.96 -1.14
CA GLU A 223 -1.69 8.22 -0.99
C GLU A 223 -1.83 8.67 0.47
N ALA A 224 -1.86 7.74 1.43
CA ALA A 224 -2.09 8.03 2.83
C ALA A 224 -1.20 7.18 3.75
N PRO A 225 0.15 7.28 3.65
CA PRO A 225 1.08 6.52 4.50
C PRO A 225 0.85 6.75 5.99
N GLU A 226 0.32 7.93 6.36
CA GLU A 226 -0.11 8.30 7.71
C GLU A 226 -1.14 7.32 8.30
N SER A 227 -1.97 6.67 7.45
CA SER A 227 -2.96 5.67 7.88
C SER A 227 -2.32 4.38 8.42
N PHE A 228 -1.05 4.16 8.09
CA PHE A 228 -0.24 3.03 8.58
C PHE A 228 0.66 3.43 9.74
N GLY A 229 0.79 4.74 10.03
CA GLY A 229 1.54 5.27 11.15
C GLY A 229 0.78 5.10 12.47
N GLN A 230 1.50 4.77 13.54
CA GLN A 230 0.92 4.77 14.88
C GLN A 230 0.69 6.21 15.34
N VAL A 231 -0.56 6.59 15.58
CA VAL A 231 -0.89 7.93 16.08
C VAL A 231 -0.66 7.97 17.59
N VAL A 232 0.31 8.80 18.00
CA VAL A 232 0.66 9.02 19.41
C VAL A 232 -0.53 9.65 20.14
N MET A 233 -0.95 9.04 21.24
CA MET A 233 -2.06 9.52 22.04
C MET A 233 -1.70 10.79 22.82
N LEU A 234 -2.69 11.67 23.04
CA LEU A 234 -2.48 12.97 23.66
C LEU A 234 -2.35 12.85 25.18
N TYR A 235 -1.15 13.08 25.70
CA TYR A 235 -0.88 13.16 27.13
C TYR A 235 -0.26 14.49 27.51
N ILE A 236 -0.52 14.95 28.72
CA ILE A 236 0.14 16.13 29.31
C ILE A 236 0.69 15.81 30.68
N ASN A 237 1.74 16.54 31.08
CA ASN A 237 2.21 16.55 32.45
C ASN A 237 1.34 17.47 33.31
N CYS A 238 0.89 16.98 34.45
CA CYS A 238 0.23 17.77 35.47
C CYS A 238 0.68 17.32 36.86
N LYS A 239 0.28 18.06 37.90
CA LYS A 239 0.50 17.64 39.29
C LYS A 239 -0.81 17.71 40.06
N VAL A 240 -1.03 16.71 40.91
CA VAL A 240 -2.15 16.69 41.83
C VAL A 240 -1.58 16.58 43.24
N ASN A 241 -1.88 17.59 44.07
CA ASN A 241 -1.31 17.70 45.42
C ASN A 241 0.23 17.63 45.43
N GLY A 242 0.88 18.21 44.42
CA GLY A 242 2.34 18.22 44.26
C GLY A 242 2.95 16.95 43.61
N HIS A 243 2.18 15.88 43.46
CA HIS A 243 2.65 14.64 42.84
C HIS A 243 2.48 14.69 41.31
N PRO A 244 3.51 14.31 40.51
CA PRO A 244 3.41 14.30 39.06
C PRO A 244 2.45 13.21 38.56
N VAL A 245 1.63 13.58 37.57
CA VAL A 245 0.61 12.72 36.94
C VAL A 245 0.63 12.99 35.44
N LYS A 246 0.60 11.92 34.65
CA LYS A 246 0.40 11.99 33.20
C LYS A 246 -1.08 11.84 32.91
N ALA A 247 -1.71 12.91 32.42
CA ALA A 247 -3.13 12.90 32.13
C ALA A 247 -3.37 12.64 30.64
N PHE A 248 -4.17 11.63 30.34
CA PHE A 248 -4.67 11.34 29.00
C PHE A 248 -5.75 12.37 28.63
N VAL A 249 -5.62 13.05 27.50
CA VAL A 249 -6.56 14.09 27.05
C VAL A 249 -7.56 13.49 26.07
N ASP A 250 -8.82 13.38 26.48
CA ASP A 250 -9.87 12.71 25.71
C ASP A 250 -11.13 13.58 25.63
N SER A 251 -11.35 14.19 24.47
CA SER A 251 -12.56 14.96 24.19
C SER A 251 -13.80 14.10 23.95
N GLY A 252 -13.63 12.79 23.68
CA GLY A 252 -14.70 11.81 23.54
C GLY A 252 -15.26 11.32 24.88
N ALA A 253 -14.50 11.44 25.96
CA ALA A 253 -14.95 11.10 27.30
C ALA A 253 -15.80 12.23 27.91
N GLN A 254 -17.01 11.88 28.37
CA GLN A 254 -17.91 12.86 29.01
C GLN A 254 -17.38 13.34 30.36
N MET A 255 -16.70 12.47 31.13
CA MET A 255 -16.26 12.76 32.50
C MET A 255 -14.75 12.62 32.63
N THR A 256 -14.15 13.47 33.46
CA THR A 256 -12.78 13.32 33.93
C THR A 256 -12.72 12.26 35.03
N ILE A 257 -11.71 11.39 34.94
CA ILE A 257 -11.57 10.21 35.78
C ILE A 257 -10.13 10.10 36.30
N MET A 258 -9.97 9.59 37.51
CA MET A 258 -8.67 9.25 38.08
C MET A 258 -8.70 7.83 38.66
N SER A 259 -7.60 7.09 38.51
CA SER A 259 -7.49 5.76 39.11
C SER A 259 -7.37 5.84 40.63
N GLN A 260 -7.83 4.81 41.34
CA GLN A 260 -7.68 4.70 42.78
C GLN A 260 -6.19 4.74 43.19
N ALA A 261 -5.33 4.02 42.46
CA ALA A 261 -3.89 4.01 42.70
C ALA A 261 -3.27 5.42 42.59
N CYS A 262 -3.69 6.21 41.60
CA CYS A 262 -3.26 7.60 41.46
C CYS A 262 -3.79 8.47 42.62
N ALA A 263 -5.05 8.31 43.02
CA ALA A 263 -5.63 9.07 44.12
C ALA A 263 -4.95 8.78 45.48
N GLU A 264 -4.55 7.53 45.72
CA GLU A 264 -3.74 7.10 46.87
C GLU A 264 -2.34 7.71 46.81
N ARG A 265 -1.66 7.60 45.66
CA ARG A 265 -0.31 8.16 45.44
C ARG A 265 -0.27 9.68 45.59
N CYS A 266 -1.31 10.37 45.15
CA CYS A 266 -1.47 11.82 45.31
C CYS A 266 -1.95 12.23 46.70
N ASN A 267 -2.23 11.27 47.60
CA ASN A 267 -2.74 11.49 48.95
C ASN A 267 -4.03 12.35 49.00
N ILE A 268 -4.96 12.08 48.07
CA ILE A 268 -6.25 12.76 47.98
C ILE A 268 -7.45 11.86 48.28
N MET A 269 -7.22 10.63 48.76
CA MET A 269 -8.29 9.71 49.18
C MET A 269 -9.24 10.31 50.22
N ARG A 270 -8.76 11.24 51.05
CA ARG A 270 -9.57 12.01 52.01
C ARG A 270 -10.63 12.93 51.36
N LEU A 271 -10.51 13.22 50.07
CA LEU A 271 -11.44 14.07 49.31
C LEU A 271 -12.50 13.25 48.56
N VAL A 272 -12.39 11.92 48.56
CA VAL A 272 -13.26 11.04 47.78
C VAL A 272 -14.58 10.82 48.52
N ASP A 273 -15.66 11.37 47.96
CA ASP A 273 -17.00 11.17 48.46
C ASP A 273 -17.58 9.85 47.94
N ARG A 274 -17.63 8.85 48.82
CA ARG A 274 -18.13 7.49 48.53
C ARG A 274 -19.64 7.43 48.32
N ARG A 275 -20.40 8.49 48.64
CA ARG A 275 -21.85 8.53 48.33
C ARG A 275 -22.12 8.53 46.82
N TRP A 276 -21.11 8.89 46.04
CA TRP A 276 -21.11 8.87 44.57
C TRP A 276 -20.50 7.58 44.01
N ALA A 277 -20.33 6.55 44.84
CA ALA A 277 -19.94 5.22 44.37
C ALA A 277 -21.05 4.64 43.48
N GLY A 278 -20.64 3.86 42.49
CA GLY A 278 -21.56 3.30 41.50
C GLY A 278 -20.85 2.46 40.46
N ILE A 279 -21.55 2.14 39.38
CA ILE A 279 -20.98 1.41 38.25
C ILE A 279 -21.06 2.33 37.03
N ALA A 280 -19.91 2.69 36.47
CA ALA A 280 -19.83 3.41 35.21
C ALA A 280 -20.13 2.41 34.08
N LYS A 281 -21.17 2.69 33.30
CA LYS A 281 -21.47 1.97 32.06
C LYS A 281 -20.96 2.79 30.89
N GLY A 282 -19.91 2.31 30.22
CA GLY A 282 -19.30 2.90 29.02
C GLY A 282 -18.75 1.80 28.12
N VAL A 283 -17.51 1.94 27.64
CA VAL A 283 -16.74 0.88 26.96
C VAL A 283 -16.32 -0.20 27.97
N GLY A 284 -17.30 -0.83 28.63
CA GLY A 284 -17.13 -1.75 29.76
C GLY A 284 -17.86 -1.31 31.03
N THR A 285 -17.87 -2.21 32.02
CA THR A 285 -18.39 -1.95 33.37
C THR A 285 -17.21 -1.71 34.30
N GLN A 286 -17.10 -0.50 34.85
CA GLN A 286 -16.07 -0.18 35.84
C GLN A 286 -16.70 0.34 37.13
N LYS A 287 -16.13 -0.07 38.27
CA LYS A 287 -16.62 0.33 39.58
C LYS A 287 -16.08 1.71 39.95
N ILE A 288 -16.99 2.64 40.17
CA ILE A 288 -16.71 3.97 40.71
C ILE A 288 -16.64 3.86 42.23
N ILE A 289 -15.48 4.18 42.79
CA ILE A 289 -15.23 4.21 44.24
C ILE A 289 -15.88 5.43 44.89
N GLY A 290 -15.92 6.55 44.17
CA GLY A 290 -16.52 7.79 44.63
C GLY A 290 -16.17 8.95 43.71
N ARG A 291 -16.44 10.18 44.16
CA ARG A 291 -16.17 11.41 43.40
C ARG A 291 -15.39 12.42 44.22
N VAL A 292 -14.41 13.05 43.60
CA VAL A 292 -13.76 14.26 44.13
C VAL A 292 -14.48 15.46 43.54
N HIS A 293 -15.14 16.24 44.41
CA HIS A 293 -15.94 17.39 43.99
C HIS A 293 -15.09 18.58 43.55
N LEU A 294 -13.94 18.75 44.18
CA LEU A 294 -13.01 19.85 43.91
C LEU A 294 -11.60 19.46 44.35
N ALA A 295 -10.67 19.44 43.40
CA ALA A 295 -9.24 19.36 43.66
C ALA A 295 -8.49 20.26 42.67
N GLN A 296 -7.35 20.79 43.11
CA GLN A 296 -6.50 21.60 42.25
C GLN A 296 -5.59 20.67 41.43
N VAL A 297 -5.74 20.73 40.12
CA VAL A 297 -4.86 20.08 39.15
C VAL A 297 -3.92 21.16 38.64
N GLN A 298 -2.64 21.01 38.95
CA GLN A 298 -1.61 21.94 38.52
C GLN A 298 -1.16 21.59 37.10
N ILE A 299 -1.27 22.53 36.17
CA ILE A 299 -0.72 22.42 34.81
C ILE A 299 0.24 23.60 34.65
N GLU A 300 1.52 23.31 34.43
CA GLU A 300 2.59 24.31 34.50
C GLU A 300 2.55 25.10 35.83
N GLY A 301 2.27 26.40 35.77
CA GLY A 301 2.10 27.29 36.92
C GLY A 301 0.67 27.46 37.40
N ASP A 302 -0.32 26.96 36.66
CA ASP A 302 -1.73 27.21 36.94
C ASP A 302 -2.35 26.11 37.79
N PHE A 303 -3.21 26.50 38.72
CA PHE A 303 -3.99 25.58 39.55
C PHE A 303 -5.45 25.58 39.09
N LEU A 304 -5.85 24.51 38.41
CA LEU A 304 -7.18 24.36 37.84
C LEU A 304 -8.09 23.58 38.80
N ALA A 305 -9.22 24.21 39.12
CA ALA A 305 -10.23 23.64 40.00
C ALA A 305 -11.09 22.59 39.27
N CYS A 306 -10.69 21.32 39.40
CA CYS A 306 -11.29 20.18 38.70
C CYS A 306 -12.14 19.29 39.61
N SER A 307 -13.15 18.64 39.03
CA SER A 307 -13.94 17.58 39.67
C SER A 307 -13.81 16.30 38.84
N PHE A 308 -13.66 15.15 39.49
CA PHE A 308 -13.46 13.89 38.78
C PHE A 308 -13.93 12.68 39.59
N SER A 309 -14.29 11.62 38.88
CA SER A 309 -14.69 10.34 39.49
C SER A 309 -13.47 9.44 39.70
N ILE A 310 -13.49 8.62 40.75
CA ILE A 310 -12.43 7.65 41.05
C ILE A 310 -12.86 6.25 40.61
N LEU A 311 -12.09 5.61 39.74
CA LEU A 311 -12.29 4.22 39.32
C LEU A 311 -11.29 3.28 40.02
N GLU A 312 -11.73 2.07 40.35
CA GLU A 312 -10.92 1.05 41.03
C GLU A 312 -9.76 0.58 40.15
N GLU A 313 -10.06 0.15 38.93
CA GLU A 313 -9.09 -0.38 37.97
C GLU A 313 -9.11 0.45 36.69
N GLN A 314 -8.00 1.12 36.42
CA GLN A 314 -7.82 1.90 35.19
C GLN A 314 -6.34 1.87 34.79
N PRO A 315 -6.02 1.58 33.51
CA PRO A 315 -4.63 1.44 33.07
C PRO A 315 -3.84 2.75 33.10
N MET A 316 -4.51 3.90 32.96
CA MET A 316 -3.90 5.23 33.03
C MET A 316 -4.22 5.91 34.37
N ASP A 317 -3.32 6.76 34.87
CA ASP A 317 -3.49 7.46 36.14
C ASP A 317 -4.70 8.41 36.13
N MET A 318 -4.81 9.22 35.08
CA MET A 318 -5.82 10.26 34.97
C MET A 318 -6.26 10.42 33.51
N LEU A 319 -7.55 10.60 33.30
CA LEU A 319 -8.17 10.93 32.03
C LEU A 319 -8.87 12.28 32.19
N LEU A 320 -8.43 13.26 31.40
CA LEU A 320 -9.01 14.60 31.32
C LEU A 320 -10.10 14.63 30.23
N GLY A 321 -11.34 14.59 30.69
CA GLY A 321 -12.53 14.51 29.85
C GLY A 321 -13.06 15.87 29.40
N LEU A 322 -14.09 15.81 28.56
CA LEU A 322 -14.75 16.97 27.98
C LEU A 322 -15.37 17.91 29.04
N ASP A 323 -15.78 17.40 30.19
CA ASP A 323 -16.30 18.20 31.31
C ASP A 323 -15.29 19.24 31.79
N MET A 324 -14.05 18.84 32.04
CA MET A 324 -12.99 19.73 32.51
C MET A 324 -12.39 20.54 31.35
N LEU A 325 -12.26 19.96 30.16
CA LEU A 325 -11.83 20.70 28.96
C LEU A 325 -12.77 21.88 28.67
N LYS A 326 -14.10 21.66 28.72
CA LYS A 326 -15.07 22.75 28.55
C LYS A 326 -15.04 23.75 29.69
N ARG A 327 -14.95 23.28 30.94
CA ARG A 327 -14.91 24.13 32.14
C ARG A 327 -13.76 25.15 32.09
N HIS A 328 -12.59 24.72 31.62
CA HIS A 328 -11.40 25.56 31.52
C HIS A 328 -11.17 26.14 30.13
N GLN A 329 -12.18 26.03 29.24
CA GLN A 329 -12.15 26.54 27.86
C GLN A 329 -10.89 26.11 27.10
N CYS A 330 -10.49 24.85 27.28
CA CYS A 330 -9.27 24.34 26.69
C CYS A 330 -9.35 24.27 25.17
N SER A 331 -8.21 24.49 24.50
CA SER A 331 -8.04 24.27 23.07
C SER A 331 -6.96 23.22 22.85
N ILE A 332 -7.33 22.13 22.20
CA ILE A 332 -6.41 21.07 21.75
C ILE A 332 -5.83 21.54 20.42
N ASP A 333 -4.62 22.12 20.44
CA ASP A 333 -3.94 22.63 19.26
C ASP A 333 -2.96 21.59 18.74
N LEU A 334 -3.41 20.77 17.78
CA LEU A 334 -2.59 19.73 17.13
C LEU A 334 -1.57 20.31 16.15
N LYS A 335 -1.74 21.57 15.71
CA LYS A 335 -0.75 22.23 14.82
C LYS A 335 0.49 22.63 15.60
N LYS A 336 0.31 23.11 16.84
CA LYS A 336 1.42 23.44 17.75
C LYS A 336 1.80 22.29 18.69
N ASN A 337 1.01 21.23 18.72
CA ASN A 337 1.14 20.10 19.63
C ASN A 337 1.10 20.51 21.12
N VAL A 338 0.13 21.37 21.48
CA VAL A 338 -0.06 21.87 22.86
C VAL A 338 -1.53 21.83 23.28
N LEU A 339 -1.75 21.68 24.59
CA LEU A 339 -3.03 21.98 25.22
C LEU A 339 -3.00 23.42 25.75
N VAL A 340 -3.86 24.27 25.21
CA VAL A 340 -4.05 25.65 25.69
C VAL A 340 -5.14 25.66 26.75
N ILE A 341 -4.88 26.29 27.90
CA ILE A 341 -5.86 26.51 28.96
C ILE A 341 -6.52 27.88 28.73
N GLY A 342 -7.76 27.89 28.23
CA GLY A 342 -8.42 29.13 27.79
C GLY A 342 -8.63 30.16 28.90
N THR A 343 -8.83 29.71 30.15
CA THR A 343 -9.05 30.62 31.28
C THR A 343 -7.83 31.44 31.68
N THR A 344 -6.61 30.94 31.41
CA THR A 344 -5.34 31.56 31.84
C THR A 344 -4.44 31.95 30.67
N GLY A 345 -4.65 31.34 29.49
CA GLY A 345 -3.80 31.49 28.31
C GLY A 345 -2.52 30.63 28.35
N SER A 346 -2.28 29.90 29.45
CA SER A 346 -1.13 29.01 29.59
C SER A 346 -1.22 27.84 28.62
N GLN A 347 -0.06 27.28 28.28
CA GLN A 347 0.07 26.20 27.32
C GLN A 347 0.98 25.14 27.91
N THR A 348 0.63 23.88 27.70
CA THR A 348 1.49 22.74 28.03
C THR A 348 1.63 21.86 26.78
N SER A 349 2.83 21.36 26.52
CA SER A 349 3.10 20.52 25.35
C SER A 349 2.55 19.11 25.56
N PHE A 350 2.03 18.51 24.49
CA PHE A 350 1.74 17.08 24.51
C PHE A 350 3.02 16.27 24.61
N LEU A 351 2.98 15.16 25.34
CA LEU A 351 4.13 14.30 25.55
C LEU A 351 4.56 13.61 24.25
N PRO A 352 5.87 13.50 23.98
CA PRO A 352 6.37 12.66 22.91
C PRO A 352 6.17 11.17 23.27
N GLU A 353 6.23 10.31 22.26
CA GLU A 353 6.01 8.87 22.39
C GLU A 353 6.88 8.20 23.48
N GLY A 354 8.16 8.57 23.55
CA GLY A 354 9.10 8.03 24.55
C GLY A 354 8.77 8.39 26.00
N GLU A 355 7.92 9.40 26.22
CA GLU A 355 7.45 9.81 27.54
C GLU A 355 6.05 9.25 27.87
N LEU A 356 5.43 8.47 26.99
CA LEU A 356 4.12 7.90 27.27
C LEU A 356 4.17 6.79 28.33
N PRO A 357 3.11 6.65 29.17
CA PRO A 357 2.93 5.48 30.03
C PRO A 357 2.95 4.17 29.22
N GLU A 358 3.39 3.08 29.83
CA GLU A 358 3.46 1.76 29.16
C GLU A 358 2.11 1.34 28.55
N CYS A 359 1.00 1.59 29.24
CA CYS A 359 -0.32 1.28 28.74
C CYS A 359 -0.69 2.03 27.44
N ALA A 360 -0.17 3.25 27.25
CA ALA A 360 -0.36 4.03 26.03
C ALA A 360 0.59 3.60 24.91
N ARG A 361 1.77 3.08 25.25
CA ARG A 361 2.70 2.45 24.29
C ARG A 361 2.20 1.08 23.82
N LEU A 362 1.52 0.33 24.68
CA LEU A 362 1.09 -1.05 24.41
C LEU A 362 -0.29 -1.18 23.76
N ALA A 363 -1.15 -0.14 23.83
CA ALA A 363 -2.52 -0.19 23.32
C ALA A 363 -2.63 -0.49 21.81
N TYR A 364 -1.55 -0.38 21.04
CA TYR A 364 -1.50 -0.70 19.61
C TYR A 364 -0.32 -1.60 19.21
N GLY A 365 0.21 -2.37 20.18
CA GLY A 365 1.09 -3.52 19.92
C GLY A 365 2.58 -3.22 19.97
N ALA A 366 3.22 -3.60 21.07
CA ALA A 366 4.57 -4.16 21.01
C ALA A 366 4.45 -5.52 20.29
N GLY A 367 4.42 -5.49 18.94
CA GLY A 367 4.21 -6.72 18.16
C GLY A 367 4.46 -6.61 16.66
N ARG A 368 4.93 -5.48 16.13
CA ARG A 368 5.31 -5.38 14.71
C ARG A 368 6.80 -5.15 14.46
N ASP A 369 7.56 -4.72 15.45
CA ASP A 369 9.00 -4.51 15.28
C ASP A 369 9.82 -5.80 15.46
N ASP A 370 9.23 -6.88 15.99
CA ASP A 370 9.94 -8.13 16.31
C ASP A 370 9.37 -9.40 15.64
N VAL A 371 8.31 -9.28 14.83
CA VAL A 371 7.77 -10.43 14.09
C VAL A 371 8.33 -10.37 12.67
N ARG A 372 9.25 -11.29 12.35
CA ARG A 372 9.82 -11.40 11.01
C ARG A 372 8.70 -11.85 10.07
N PRO A 373 8.67 -11.39 8.81
CA PRO A 373 7.66 -11.81 7.83
C PRO A 373 7.54 -13.34 7.67
N GLU A 374 8.64 -14.06 7.93
CA GLU A 374 8.71 -15.53 7.94
C GLU A 374 7.82 -16.15 9.03
N ASP A 375 7.75 -15.53 10.22
CA ASP A 375 6.99 -16.04 11.37
C ASP A 375 5.47 -15.89 11.16
N ILE A 376 5.03 -14.89 10.37
CA ILE A 376 3.62 -14.67 9.99
C ILE A 376 3.19 -15.72 8.94
N ALA A 377 4.03 -15.96 7.93
CA ALA A 377 3.76 -16.94 6.89
C ALA A 377 3.68 -18.38 7.44
N ASP A 378 4.52 -18.71 8.41
CA ASP A 378 4.49 -20.01 9.10
C ASP A 378 3.23 -20.18 9.97
N GLN A 379 2.73 -19.09 10.58
CA GLN A 379 1.49 -19.10 11.36
C GLN A 379 0.25 -19.30 10.47
N GLU A 380 0.18 -18.58 9.35
CA GLU A 380 -0.91 -18.72 8.38
C GLU A 380 -0.92 -20.11 7.73
N LEU A 381 0.26 -20.67 7.43
CA LEU A 381 0.38 -22.04 6.92
C LEU A 381 -0.06 -23.08 7.95
N ALA A 382 0.29 -22.88 9.23
CA ALA A 382 -0.14 -23.77 10.31
C ALA A 382 -1.66 -23.74 10.52
N GLU A 383 -2.30 -22.57 10.48
CA GLU A 383 -3.76 -22.45 10.58
C GLU A 383 -4.47 -23.07 9.37
N ALA A 384 -3.92 -22.90 8.16
CA ALA A 384 -4.47 -23.52 6.95
C ALA A 384 -4.38 -25.05 7.00
N ILE A 385 -3.27 -25.59 7.49
CA ILE A 385 -3.11 -27.05 7.70
C ILE A 385 -4.09 -27.55 8.75
N GLN A 386 -4.28 -26.81 9.86
CA GLN A 386 -5.16 -27.24 10.93
C GLN A 386 -6.64 -27.25 10.53
N LYS A 387 -7.09 -26.24 9.77
CA LYS A 387 -8.44 -26.24 9.18
C LYS A 387 -8.66 -27.37 8.19
N SER A 388 -7.64 -27.67 7.37
CA SER A 388 -7.70 -28.78 6.41
C SER A 388 -7.81 -30.16 7.08
N VAL A 389 -7.33 -30.28 8.32
CA VAL A 389 -7.44 -31.52 9.13
C VAL A 389 -8.78 -31.63 9.84
N GLU A 390 -9.43 -30.51 10.19
CA GLU A 390 -10.76 -30.51 10.79
C GLU A 390 -11.89 -30.69 9.75
N GLU A 391 -11.63 -30.36 8.48
CA GLU A 391 -12.58 -30.50 7.37
C GLU A 391 -12.48 -31.84 6.61
N ALA A 392 -11.54 -32.72 6.99
CA ALA A 392 -11.34 -34.07 6.43
C ALA A 392 -11.85 -35.16 7.40
#